data_AF-A6UNW5-F1
#
_entry.id   AF-A6UNW5-F1
#
_cell.length_a   1.000
_cell.length_b   1.000
_cell.length_c   1.000
_cell.angle_alpha   90.00
_cell.angle_beta   90.00
_cell.angle_gamma   90.00
#
_symmetry.space_group_name_H-M   'P 1'
#
loop_
_entity.id
_entity.type
_entity.pdbx_description
1 polymer ?
#
loop_
_entity_poly.entity_id
_entity_poly.type
_entity_poly.pdbx_seq_one_letter_code
_entity_poly.pdbx_strand_id
1 'polypeptide(L)'
;MTQDPNQVNTTKINNLVIPNSVNTVEKGAFRNIELTNVVIPNSVKSIREGAFRNNNLTNLIIPNSVTNIEEGAFENNKLTNVIIPDSVTYIGAGAFRNNNLTNVILPDSVNYIEESAFQNNELTNVVIPNSVTNIGWGAFQNNELTNVVIPNSVTAIGKSAFENNKLINLIIPDSVVIIGESAFKDNKLTNVVIPNSVTNIGWGAFQNNELTNVVIPNSVTNIGWSTFENNKLINLIIPDSVKSIGEHAFQNNELTNVVIPNSVTAIGWGAFQNNKLISVKIPNSVKSIRENAFKDNKLTNVVIPDSVKSIGEHAFYNNSNLTIYCNENSYTKEYATKNNLNYIIIDIDETF
;
A
#
# COMPACT_ATOMS: atom_id res chain seq x y z
N MET A 1 -56.46 0.51 -16.00
CA MET A 1 -55.19 1.25 -15.99
C MET A 1 -54.49 0.89 -14.69
N THR A 2 -53.52 -0.01 -14.79
CA THR A 2 -52.74 -0.57 -13.69
C THR A 2 -51.67 0.44 -13.26
N GLN A 3 -51.77 0.98 -12.03
CA GLN A 3 -50.66 1.71 -11.42
C GLN A 3 -49.61 0.71 -10.96
N ASP A 4 -48.35 1.03 -11.29
CA ASP A 4 -47.14 0.32 -10.89
C ASP A 4 -46.90 0.49 -9.37
N PRO A 5 -46.78 -0.60 -8.58
CA PRO A 5 -46.55 -0.53 -7.14
C PRO A 5 -45.14 -0.03 -6.73
N ASN A 6 -44.24 0.26 -7.68
CA ASN A 6 -42.89 0.76 -7.39
C ASN A 6 -42.71 2.28 -7.48
N GLN A 7 -43.76 3.06 -7.72
CA GLN A 7 -43.70 4.51 -7.53
C GLN A 7 -44.07 4.88 -6.09
N VAL A 8 -43.16 4.60 -5.15
CA VAL A 8 -43.12 5.37 -3.91
C VAL A 8 -42.73 6.79 -4.32
N ASN A 9 -43.74 7.64 -4.39
CA ASN A 9 -43.59 9.09 -4.50
C ASN A 9 -42.91 9.56 -3.21
N THR A 10 -41.58 9.42 -3.12
CA THR A 10 -40.81 9.91 -1.98
C THR A 10 -40.93 11.42 -2.05
N THR A 11 -41.71 11.98 -1.12
CA THR A 11 -41.67 13.41 -0.86
C THR A 11 -40.19 13.75 -0.66
N LYS A 12 -39.68 14.68 -1.46
CA LYS A 12 -38.26 15.06 -1.45
C LYS A 12 -37.95 15.70 -0.09
N ILE A 13 -37.52 14.89 0.89
CA ILE A 13 -37.15 15.37 2.21
C ILE A 13 -35.72 15.87 2.11
N ASN A 14 -35.56 17.18 1.91
CA ASN A 14 -34.24 17.80 1.89
C ASN A 14 -33.67 17.97 3.31
N ASN A 15 -34.54 18.11 4.32
CA ASN A 15 -34.18 18.36 5.71
C ASN A 15 -34.94 17.39 6.63
N LEU A 16 -34.21 16.66 7.48
CA LEU A 16 -34.77 15.72 8.43
C LEU A 16 -34.47 16.15 9.87
N VAL A 17 -35.48 16.13 10.73
CA VAL A 17 -35.29 16.23 12.19
C VAL A 17 -35.75 14.92 12.81
N ILE A 18 -34.83 14.16 13.37
CA ILE A 18 -35.16 12.88 14.03
C ILE A 18 -35.80 13.19 15.40
N PRO A 19 -36.96 12.59 15.74
CA PRO A 19 -37.61 12.84 17.03
C PRO A 19 -36.77 12.36 18.22
N ASN A 20 -36.85 13.08 19.35
CA ASN A 20 -36.17 12.74 20.61
C ASN A 20 -36.59 11.39 21.23
N SER A 21 -37.64 10.74 20.71
CA SER A 21 -38.04 9.39 21.11
C SER A 21 -37.19 8.29 20.43
N VAL A 22 -36.43 8.64 19.39
CA VAL A 22 -35.61 7.68 18.63
C VAL A 22 -34.28 7.45 19.34
N ASN A 23 -34.01 6.18 19.68
CA ASN A 23 -32.74 5.76 20.29
C ASN A 23 -31.78 5.11 19.29
N THR A 24 -32.26 4.71 18.12
CA THR A 24 -31.46 4.03 17.08
C THR A 24 -31.97 4.47 15.72
N VAL A 25 -31.06 4.85 14.83
CA VAL A 25 -31.38 5.03 13.42
C VAL A 25 -31.18 3.69 12.73
N GLU A 26 -32.28 3.09 12.28
CA GLU A 26 -32.30 1.72 11.76
C GLU A 26 -31.58 1.55 10.42
N LYS A 27 -31.27 0.29 10.10
CA LYS A 27 -30.57 -0.09 8.88
C LYS A 27 -31.26 0.48 7.64
N GLY A 28 -30.52 1.27 6.86
CA GLY A 28 -31.01 1.89 5.62
C GLY A 28 -32.16 2.88 5.77
N ALA A 29 -32.47 3.36 6.99
CA ALA A 29 -33.67 4.14 7.28
C ALA A 29 -33.87 5.37 6.37
N PHE A 30 -32.77 6.01 5.98
CA PHE A 30 -32.76 7.21 5.14
C PHE A 30 -31.82 7.05 3.94
N ARG A 31 -31.72 5.85 3.38
CA ARG A 31 -30.87 5.57 2.21
C ARG A 31 -31.51 6.07 0.91
N ASN A 32 -30.73 6.71 0.02
CA ASN A 32 -31.17 7.15 -1.31
C ASN A 32 -32.37 8.11 -1.32
N ILE A 33 -32.47 9.04 -0.36
CA ILE A 33 -33.62 9.97 -0.30
C ILE A 33 -33.24 11.43 -0.57
N GLU A 34 -32.04 11.65 -1.11
CA GLU A 34 -31.51 12.96 -1.49
C GLU A 34 -31.39 13.97 -0.33
N LEU A 35 -31.29 13.51 0.92
CA LEU A 35 -31.17 14.38 2.09
C LEU A 35 -29.99 15.35 1.95
N THR A 36 -30.23 16.62 2.29
CA THR A 36 -29.19 17.65 2.33
C THR A 36 -28.80 18.04 3.76
N ASN A 37 -29.69 17.82 4.73
CA ASN A 37 -29.47 18.11 6.14
C ASN A 37 -30.20 17.10 7.04
N VAL A 38 -29.59 16.73 8.16
CA VAL A 38 -30.20 15.95 9.23
C VAL A 38 -29.82 16.51 10.60
N VAL A 39 -30.81 16.62 11.48
CA VAL A 39 -30.62 16.85 12.92
C VAL A 39 -30.84 15.53 13.66
N ILE A 40 -29.76 15.01 14.24
CA ILE A 40 -29.76 13.78 15.05
C ILE A 40 -29.82 14.19 16.53
N PRO A 41 -30.87 13.83 17.29
CA PRO A 41 -31.01 14.23 18.69
C PRO A 41 -30.11 13.41 19.61
N ASN A 42 -29.83 13.98 20.80
CA ASN A 42 -29.02 13.33 21.84
C ASN A 42 -29.65 12.03 22.40
N SER A 43 -30.86 11.64 22.02
CA SER A 43 -31.43 10.33 22.36
C SER A 43 -30.82 9.19 21.54
N VAL A 44 -30.30 9.47 20.34
CA VAL A 44 -29.77 8.45 19.43
C VAL A 44 -28.43 7.91 19.95
N LYS A 45 -28.37 6.60 20.16
CA LYS A 45 -27.17 5.89 20.65
C LYS A 45 -26.40 5.13 19.57
N SER A 46 -27.09 4.78 18.48
CA SER A 46 -26.53 3.95 17.40
C SER A 46 -27.06 4.40 16.05
N ILE A 47 -26.18 4.45 15.06
CA ILE A 47 -26.50 4.70 13.65
C ILE A 47 -26.14 3.44 12.88
N ARG A 48 -27.17 2.70 12.46
CA ARG A 48 -27.01 1.36 11.87
C ARG A 48 -26.54 1.40 10.42
N GLU A 49 -26.22 0.22 9.92
CA GLU A 49 -25.72 -0.01 8.56
C GLU A 49 -26.50 0.79 7.50
N GLY A 50 -25.79 1.59 6.71
CA GLY A 50 -26.33 2.34 5.58
C GLY A 50 -27.42 3.36 5.92
N ALA A 51 -27.60 3.73 7.20
CA ALA A 51 -28.70 4.59 7.66
C ALA A 51 -28.88 5.86 6.84
N PHE A 52 -27.80 6.53 6.44
CA PHE A 52 -27.80 7.77 5.64
C PHE A 52 -27.02 7.63 4.33
N ARG A 53 -26.85 6.40 3.84
CA ARG A 53 -26.09 6.12 2.61
C ARG A 53 -26.73 6.75 1.37
N ASN A 54 -25.90 7.21 0.43
CA ASN A 54 -26.30 7.75 -0.88
C ASN A 54 -27.25 8.95 -0.74
N ASN A 55 -26.79 10.01 -0.06
CA ASN A 55 -27.53 11.26 0.06
C ASN A 55 -26.65 12.45 -0.39
N ASN A 56 -27.08 13.67 -0.09
CA ASN A 56 -26.40 14.91 -0.41
C ASN A 56 -26.02 15.68 0.87
N LEU A 57 -25.82 15.00 2.00
CA LEU A 57 -25.50 15.65 3.27
C LEU A 57 -24.17 16.39 3.13
N THR A 58 -24.15 17.68 3.48
CA THR A 58 -22.94 18.52 3.44
C THR A 58 -22.34 18.78 4.82
N ASN A 59 -23.20 18.76 5.84
CA ASN A 59 -22.87 18.98 7.24
C ASN A 59 -23.53 17.89 8.10
N LEU A 60 -22.83 17.46 9.14
CA LEU A 60 -23.32 16.44 10.07
C LEU A 60 -22.78 16.75 11.47
N ILE A 61 -23.68 16.81 12.44
CA ILE A 61 -23.34 16.81 13.86
C ILE A 61 -23.77 15.46 14.41
N ILE A 62 -22.80 14.67 14.84
CA ILE A 62 -23.04 13.39 15.52
C ILE A 62 -23.12 13.69 17.02
N PRO A 63 -24.25 13.42 17.70
CA PRO A 63 -24.40 13.73 19.11
C PRO A 63 -23.53 12.83 20.00
N ASN A 64 -23.07 13.34 21.14
CA ASN A 64 -22.21 12.64 22.12
C ASN A 64 -22.85 11.40 22.77
N SER A 65 -24.09 11.08 22.43
CA SER A 65 -24.76 9.84 22.84
C SER A 65 -24.48 8.68 21.89
N VAL A 66 -24.04 8.96 20.65
CA VAL A 66 -23.72 7.93 19.66
C VAL A 66 -22.45 7.22 20.06
N THR A 67 -22.52 5.90 20.15
CA THR A 67 -21.39 5.03 20.51
C THR A 67 -20.88 4.22 19.32
N ASN A 68 -21.73 3.98 18.33
CA ASN A 68 -21.44 3.14 17.18
C ASN A 68 -21.93 3.79 15.89
N ILE A 69 -21.03 3.86 14.91
CA ILE A 69 -21.31 4.25 13.52
C ILE A 69 -21.04 3.01 12.67
N GLU A 70 -22.08 2.35 12.19
CA GLU A 70 -21.96 1.06 11.51
C GLU A 70 -21.61 1.18 10.02
N GLU A 71 -21.48 0.03 9.37
CA GLU A 71 -21.06 -0.11 7.98
C GLU A 71 -21.84 0.81 7.03
N GLY A 72 -21.11 1.60 6.26
CA GLY A 72 -21.68 2.49 5.24
C GLY A 72 -22.67 3.52 5.75
N ALA A 73 -22.73 3.79 7.07
CA ALA A 73 -23.75 4.65 7.67
C ALA A 73 -23.90 6.02 6.98
N PHE A 74 -22.79 6.62 6.53
CA PHE A 74 -22.74 7.90 5.82
C PHE A 74 -22.03 7.80 4.46
N GLU A 75 -21.94 6.61 3.87
CA GLU A 75 -21.31 6.39 2.57
C GLU A 75 -22.00 7.19 1.45
N ASN A 76 -21.24 7.69 0.47
CA ASN A 76 -21.73 8.42 -0.71
C ASN A 76 -22.59 9.64 -0.31
N ASN A 77 -21.96 10.57 0.39
CA ASN A 77 -22.53 11.87 0.72
C ASN A 77 -21.61 13.00 0.22
N LYS A 78 -21.85 14.23 0.64
CA LYS A 78 -21.05 15.41 0.29
C LYS A 78 -20.47 16.07 1.54
N LEU A 79 -20.24 15.27 2.59
CA LEU A 79 -19.80 15.78 3.89
C LEU A 79 -18.41 16.38 3.72
N THR A 80 -18.24 17.62 4.15
CA THR A 80 -16.94 18.32 4.07
C THR A 80 -16.15 18.25 5.36
N ASN A 81 -16.85 18.10 6.49
CA ASN A 81 -16.32 18.00 7.83
C ASN A 81 -17.22 17.13 8.69
N VAL A 82 -16.62 16.33 9.58
CA VAL A 82 -17.32 15.57 10.62
C VAL A 82 -16.50 15.63 11.89
N ILE A 83 -17.16 15.95 13.00
CA ILE A 83 -16.61 15.78 14.35
C ILE A 83 -17.18 14.45 14.86
N ILE A 84 -16.31 13.46 15.08
CA ILE A 84 -16.70 12.20 15.69
C ILE A 84 -16.58 12.37 17.21
N PRO A 85 -17.67 12.23 17.97
CA PRO A 85 -17.66 12.52 19.41
C PRO A 85 -16.92 11.45 20.20
N ASP A 86 -16.35 11.83 21.35
CA ASP A 86 -15.55 10.97 22.26
C ASP A 86 -16.29 9.73 22.78
N SER A 87 -17.60 9.65 22.58
CA SER A 87 -18.41 8.48 22.90
C SER A 87 -18.30 7.36 21.86
N VAL A 88 -17.85 7.65 20.64
CA VAL A 88 -17.78 6.69 19.54
C VAL A 88 -16.60 5.76 19.75
N THR A 89 -16.88 4.46 19.87
CA THR A 89 -15.85 3.42 20.05
C THR A 89 -15.59 2.61 18.78
N TYR A 90 -16.47 2.72 17.78
CA TYR A 90 -16.46 1.90 16.58
C TYR A 90 -16.90 2.70 15.34
N ILE A 91 -16.06 2.65 14.29
CA ILE A 91 -16.33 3.21 12.96
C ILE A 91 -16.29 2.04 11.97
N GLY A 92 -17.46 1.65 11.50
CA GLY A 92 -17.65 0.47 10.65
C GLY A 92 -17.12 0.65 9.23
N ALA A 93 -17.08 -0.48 8.51
CA ALA A 93 -16.55 -0.53 7.15
C ALA A 93 -17.26 0.47 6.23
N GLY A 94 -16.51 1.28 5.48
CA GLY A 94 -17.04 2.27 4.56
C GLY A 94 -17.93 3.35 5.20
N ALA A 95 -17.94 3.51 6.53
CA ALA A 95 -18.87 4.40 7.24
C ALA A 95 -18.91 5.82 6.67
N PHE A 96 -17.76 6.37 6.24
CA PHE A 96 -17.61 7.69 5.62
C PHE A 96 -17.01 7.63 4.21
N ARG A 97 -17.04 6.47 3.54
CA ARG A 97 -16.52 6.31 2.18
C ARG A 97 -17.24 7.23 1.18
N ASN A 98 -16.50 7.73 0.18
CA ASN A 98 -17.03 8.57 -0.91
C ASN A 98 -17.74 9.82 -0.36
N ASN A 99 -16.99 10.65 0.35
CA ASN A 99 -17.42 11.97 0.82
C ASN A 99 -16.38 13.01 0.36
N ASN A 100 -16.53 14.25 0.83
CA ASN A 100 -15.62 15.34 0.51
C ASN A 100 -14.88 15.80 1.78
N LEU A 101 -14.64 14.89 2.72
CA LEU A 101 -14.09 15.25 4.02
C LEU A 101 -12.68 15.78 3.85
N THR A 102 -12.45 17.02 4.27
CA THR A 102 -11.12 17.66 4.23
C THR A 102 -10.34 17.46 5.54
N ASN A 103 -11.09 17.24 6.63
CA ASN A 103 -10.57 16.98 7.96
C ASN A 103 -11.48 16.01 8.72
N VAL A 104 -10.88 15.19 9.58
CA VAL A 104 -11.58 14.35 10.56
C VAL A 104 -10.80 14.36 11.86
N ILE A 105 -11.52 14.51 12.97
CA ILE A 105 -10.96 14.32 14.33
C ILE A 105 -11.46 12.97 14.81
N LEU A 106 -10.53 12.02 14.97
CA LEU A 106 -10.80 10.69 15.52
C LEU A 106 -10.59 10.74 17.04
N PRO A 107 -11.59 10.36 17.86
CA PRO A 107 -11.44 10.39 19.30
C PRO A 107 -10.62 9.19 19.81
N ASP A 108 -9.99 9.37 20.98
CA ASP A 108 -9.19 8.34 21.67
C ASP A 108 -9.98 7.08 22.06
N SER A 109 -11.31 7.14 22.00
CA SER A 109 -12.21 6.01 22.23
C SER A 109 -12.28 5.02 21.06
N VAL A 110 -11.84 5.40 19.84
CA VAL A 110 -11.92 4.56 18.65
C VAL A 110 -10.85 3.48 18.67
N ASN A 111 -11.26 2.22 18.85
CA ASN A 111 -10.33 1.09 18.89
C ASN A 111 -10.02 0.50 17.50
N TYR A 112 -10.92 0.73 16.53
CA TYR A 112 -10.88 0.13 15.20
C TYR A 112 -11.26 1.15 14.13
N ILE A 113 -10.46 1.18 13.06
CA ILE A 113 -10.77 1.87 11.81
C ILE A 113 -10.91 0.79 10.75
N GLU A 114 -12.15 0.43 10.45
CA GLU A 114 -12.48 -0.71 9.60
C GLU A 114 -12.19 -0.44 8.11
N GLU A 115 -12.37 -1.49 7.30
CA GLU A 115 -12.19 -1.47 5.85
C GLU A 115 -12.86 -0.25 5.20
N SER A 116 -12.11 0.49 4.39
CA SER A 116 -12.57 1.63 3.59
C SER A 116 -13.27 2.75 4.38
N ALA A 117 -13.15 2.80 5.72
CA ALA A 117 -13.92 3.71 6.57
C ALA A 117 -13.91 5.17 6.08
N PHE A 118 -12.78 5.66 5.58
CA PHE A 118 -12.58 7.01 5.05
C PHE A 118 -12.04 7.01 3.60
N GLN A 119 -12.24 5.93 2.84
CA GLN A 119 -11.82 5.83 1.44
C GLN A 119 -12.50 6.90 0.57
N ASN A 120 -11.79 7.42 -0.45
CA ASN A 120 -12.31 8.38 -1.43
C ASN A 120 -12.88 9.63 -0.72
N ASN A 121 -11.99 10.36 -0.06
CA ASN A 121 -12.26 11.64 0.58
C ASN A 121 -11.19 12.66 0.16
N GLU A 122 -11.19 13.84 0.76
CA GLU A 122 -10.23 14.91 0.49
C GLU A 122 -9.34 15.19 1.71
N LEU A 123 -9.15 14.18 2.58
CA LEU A 123 -8.47 14.36 3.87
C LEU A 123 -7.03 14.74 3.61
N THR A 124 -6.58 15.83 4.22
CA THR A 124 -5.19 16.33 4.06
C THR A 124 -4.26 15.87 5.17
N ASN A 125 -4.82 15.56 6.34
CA ASN A 125 -4.13 15.11 7.54
C ASN A 125 -5.03 14.19 8.37
N VAL A 126 -4.43 13.19 9.02
CA VAL A 126 -5.10 12.35 10.02
C VAL A 126 -4.14 12.05 11.16
N VAL A 127 -4.64 12.15 12.39
CA VAL A 127 -3.99 11.62 13.59
C VAL A 127 -4.73 10.35 13.99
N ILE A 128 -4.06 9.21 13.93
CA ILE A 128 -4.63 7.93 14.33
C ILE A 128 -4.59 7.85 15.87
N PRO A 129 -5.71 7.56 16.55
CA PRO A 129 -5.75 7.52 18.02
C PRO A 129 -4.89 6.40 18.62
N ASN A 130 -4.34 6.63 19.83
CA ASN A 130 -3.47 5.67 20.52
C ASN A 130 -4.17 4.36 20.94
N SER A 131 -5.49 4.29 20.87
CA SER A 131 -6.27 3.07 21.10
C SER A 131 -6.37 2.17 19.86
N VAL A 132 -6.08 2.68 18.67
CA VAL A 132 -6.13 1.91 17.43
C VAL A 132 -4.97 0.94 17.36
N THR A 133 -5.28 -0.34 17.19
CA THR A 133 -4.28 -1.41 17.04
C THR A 133 -4.08 -1.84 15.60
N ASN A 134 -5.08 -1.62 14.74
CA ASN A 134 -5.08 -2.05 13.35
C ASN A 134 -5.73 -0.98 12.46
N ILE A 135 -5.11 -0.71 11.32
CA ILE A 135 -5.68 0.16 10.29
C ILE A 135 -6.22 -0.75 9.17
N GLY A 136 -7.53 -0.70 8.93
CA GLY A 136 -8.23 -1.57 8.00
C GLY A 136 -7.82 -1.43 6.54
N TRP A 137 -8.24 -2.40 5.72
CA TRP A 137 -8.01 -2.38 4.27
C TRP A 137 -8.57 -1.09 3.68
N GLY A 138 -7.73 -0.28 3.03
CA GLY A 138 -8.19 0.88 2.26
C GLY A 138 -8.80 1.98 3.12
N ALA A 139 -8.59 1.92 4.45
CA ALA A 139 -9.21 2.81 5.42
C ALA A 139 -9.08 4.29 5.04
N PHE A 140 -7.94 4.69 4.46
CA PHE A 140 -7.66 6.04 3.99
C PHE A 140 -7.21 6.08 2.52
N GLN A 141 -7.57 5.07 1.71
CA GLN A 141 -7.23 5.04 0.29
C GLN A 141 -7.89 6.22 -0.47
N ASN A 142 -7.21 6.74 -1.50
CA ASN A 142 -7.70 7.82 -2.37
C ASN A 142 -8.11 9.05 -1.55
N ASN A 143 -7.13 9.62 -0.86
CA ASN A 143 -7.26 10.87 -0.11
C ASN A 143 -6.15 11.84 -0.56
N GLU A 144 -6.09 12.98 0.11
CA GLU A 144 -5.12 14.03 -0.17
C GLU A 144 -4.06 14.13 0.95
N LEU A 145 -3.83 13.02 1.68
CA LEU A 145 -3.03 13.03 2.90
C LEU A 145 -1.60 13.41 2.58
N THR A 146 -1.12 14.50 3.17
CA THR A 146 0.29 14.91 3.11
C THR A 146 1.08 14.43 4.31
N ASN A 147 0.39 14.18 5.42
CA ASN A 147 0.95 13.68 6.67
C ASN A 147 -0.05 12.75 7.37
N VAL A 148 0.48 11.71 8.01
CA VAL A 148 -0.27 10.82 8.91
C VAL A 148 0.57 10.54 10.15
N VAL A 149 -0.05 10.60 11.32
CA VAL A 149 0.58 10.18 12.57
C VAL A 149 0.03 8.80 12.93
N ILE A 150 0.89 7.77 12.86
CA ILE A 150 0.57 6.40 13.24
C ILE A 150 1.15 6.17 14.65
N PRO A 151 0.34 5.81 15.66
CA PRO A 151 0.82 5.62 17.03
C PRO A 151 1.46 4.24 17.24
N ASN A 152 2.27 4.14 18.30
CA ASN A 152 2.97 2.90 18.71
C ASN A 152 2.02 1.76 19.18
N SER A 153 0.71 1.99 19.21
CA SER A 153 -0.29 0.94 19.43
C SER A 153 -0.60 0.13 18.18
N VAL A 154 -0.32 0.69 16.99
CA VAL A 154 -0.62 0.02 15.72
C VAL A 154 0.36 -1.11 15.47
N THR A 155 -0.17 -2.31 15.27
CA THR A 155 0.60 -3.53 14.97
C THR A 155 0.50 -3.95 13.50
N ALA A 156 -0.56 -3.53 12.80
CA ALA A 156 -0.75 -3.86 11.39
C ALA A 156 -1.36 -2.69 10.60
N ILE A 157 -0.83 -2.51 9.39
CA ILE A 157 -1.32 -1.57 8.39
C ILE A 157 -1.92 -2.40 7.25
N GLY A 158 -3.22 -2.26 7.02
CA GLY A 158 -3.98 -3.06 6.07
C GLY A 158 -3.60 -2.84 4.60
N LYS A 159 -4.10 -3.75 3.75
CA LYS A 159 -3.99 -3.64 2.29
C LYS A 159 -4.50 -2.28 1.81
N SER A 160 -3.78 -1.61 0.94
CA SER A 160 -4.13 -0.31 0.36
C SER A 160 -4.47 0.80 1.38
N ALA A 161 -4.13 0.64 2.67
CA ALA A 161 -4.64 1.51 3.73
C ALA A 161 -4.42 3.01 3.47
N PHE A 162 -3.30 3.36 2.85
CA PHE A 162 -2.93 4.72 2.44
C PHE A 162 -2.59 4.81 0.95
N GLU A 163 -3.11 3.91 0.11
CA GLU A 163 -2.88 3.95 -1.35
C GLU A 163 -3.44 5.23 -1.96
N ASN A 164 -2.75 5.79 -2.96
CA ASN A 164 -3.13 6.98 -3.71
C ASN A 164 -3.40 8.18 -2.78
N ASN A 165 -2.32 8.66 -2.18
CA ASN A 165 -2.30 9.82 -1.29
C ASN A 165 -1.12 10.73 -1.70
N LYS A 166 -0.83 11.76 -0.89
CA LYS A 166 0.27 12.71 -1.12
C LYS A 166 1.31 12.67 -0.02
N LEU A 167 1.47 11.54 0.66
CA LEU A 167 2.38 11.43 1.81
C LEU A 167 3.80 11.66 1.35
N ILE A 168 4.49 12.61 1.99
CA ILE A 168 5.90 12.94 1.68
C ILE A 168 6.85 12.29 2.69
N ASN A 169 6.45 12.31 3.96
CA ASN A 169 7.17 11.74 5.09
C ASN A 169 6.27 10.73 5.79
N LEU A 170 6.87 9.63 6.23
CA LEU A 170 6.18 8.58 6.96
C LEU A 170 7.09 8.05 8.06
N ILE A 171 6.57 8.04 9.28
CA ILE A 171 7.16 7.31 10.40
C ILE A 171 6.31 6.06 10.60
N ILE A 172 6.91 4.90 10.39
CA ILE A 172 6.30 3.61 10.71
C ILE A 172 6.76 3.27 12.14
N PRO A 173 5.83 3.11 13.10
CA PRO A 173 6.18 2.74 14.48
C PRO A 173 6.87 1.39 14.62
N ASP A 174 7.76 1.26 15.61
CA ASP A 174 8.45 0.00 15.97
C ASP A 174 7.50 -1.10 16.48
N SER A 175 6.22 -0.79 16.67
CA SER A 175 5.16 -1.75 16.99
C SER A 175 4.62 -2.46 15.75
N VAL A 176 4.82 -1.92 14.55
CA VAL A 176 4.25 -2.46 13.31
C VAL A 176 4.96 -3.75 12.93
N VAL A 177 4.19 -4.81 12.76
CA VAL A 177 4.66 -6.14 12.35
C VAL A 177 4.32 -6.44 10.89
N ILE A 178 3.19 -5.89 10.41
CA ILE A 178 2.63 -6.16 9.09
C ILE A 178 2.37 -4.85 8.34
N ILE A 179 2.93 -4.75 7.14
CA ILE A 179 2.57 -3.74 6.14
C ILE A 179 1.86 -4.46 4.99
N GLY A 180 0.60 -4.14 4.75
CA GLY A 180 -0.24 -4.79 3.75
C GLY A 180 0.17 -4.53 2.30
N GLU A 181 -0.39 -5.31 1.40
CA GLU A 181 -0.27 -5.12 -0.06
C GLU A 181 -0.68 -3.70 -0.45
N SER A 182 0.11 -3.02 -1.28
CA SER A 182 -0.14 -1.65 -1.74
C SER A 182 -0.39 -0.61 -0.63
N ALA A 183 -0.03 -0.89 0.63
CA ALA A 183 -0.40 -0.07 1.78
C ALA A 183 -0.03 1.42 1.62
N PHE A 184 1.09 1.72 0.97
CA PHE A 184 1.57 3.07 0.68
C PHE A 184 1.84 3.31 -0.81
N LYS A 185 1.19 2.55 -1.69
CA LYS A 185 1.31 2.70 -3.14
C LYS A 185 0.82 4.08 -3.60
N ASP A 186 1.39 4.62 -4.68
CA ASP A 186 0.95 5.87 -5.31
C ASP A 186 0.97 7.05 -4.32
N ASN A 187 2.13 7.28 -3.71
CA ASN A 187 2.37 8.39 -2.78
C ASN A 187 3.53 9.28 -3.26
N LYS A 188 4.02 10.15 -2.39
CA LYS A 188 5.16 11.04 -2.65
C LYS A 188 6.31 10.81 -1.66
N LEU A 189 6.40 9.61 -1.10
CA LEU A 189 7.36 9.29 -0.07
C LEU A 189 8.77 9.42 -0.63
N THR A 190 9.61 10.20 0.03
CA THR A 190 11.01 10.41 -0.40
C THR A 190 12.00 9.53 0.35
N ASN A 191 11.64 9.15 1.58
CA ASN A 191 12.42 8.27 2.44
C ASN A 191 11.47 7.46 3.34
N VAL A 192 11.81 6.20 3.59
CA VAL A 192 11.12 5.33 4.55
C VAL A 192 12.15 4.52 5.32
N VAL A 193 12.01 4.51 6.64
CA VAL A 193 12.68 3.57 7.53
C VAL A 193 11.66 2.51 7.91
N ILE A 194 11.90 1.26 7.52
CA ILE A 194 11.04 0.13 7.88
C ILE A 194 11.59 -0.47 9.18
N PRO A 195 10.82 -0.48 10.29
CA PRO A 195 11.28 -0.97 11.58
C PRO A 195 11.65 -2.46 11.59
N ASN A 196 12.57 -2.85 12.48
CA ASN A 196 12.98 -4.25 12.66
C ASN A 196 11.87 -5.18 13.16
N SER A 197 10.77 -4.62 13.67
CA SER A 197 9.56 -5.38 14.04
C SER A 197 8.80 -5.90 12.82
N VAL A 198 8.97 -5.27 11.65
CA VAL A 198 8.24 -5.64 10.43
C VAL A 198 8.77 -6.96 9.90
N THR A 199 7.93 -7.99 9.95
CA THR A 199 8.24 -9.32 9.40
C THR A 199 7.58 -9.58 8.06
N ASN A 200 6.57 -8.77 7.69
CA ASN A 200 5.82 -8.92 6.45
C ASN A 200 5.60 -7.57 5.76
N ILE A 201 6.05 -7.47 4.50
CA ILE A 201 5.80 -6.36 3.59
C ILE A 201 5.05 -6.91 2.39
N GLY A 202 3.81 -6.47 2.19
CA GLY A 202 2.95 -6.89 1.10
C GLY A 202 3.48 -6.45 -0.28
N TRP A 203 2.93 -7.08 -1.31
CA TRP A 203 3.26 -6.74 -2.70
C TRP A 203 2.89 -5.29 -3.00
N GLY A 204 3.72 -4.60 -3.77
CA GLY A 204 3.50 -3.21 -4.14
C GLY A 204 3.43 -2.21 -2.98
N ALA A 205 3.78 -2.61 -1.75
CA ALA A 205 3.54 -1.79 -0.55
C ALA A 205 4.09 -0.35 -0.65
N PHE A 206 5.20 -0.15 -1.38
CA PHE A 206 5.81 1.15 -1.64
C PHE A 206 5.96 1.45 -3.15
N GLN A 207 5.15 0.81 -3.99
CA GLN A 207 5.15 1.05 -5.44
C GLN A 207 4.77 2.49 -5.78
N ASN A 208 5.32 3.04 -6.86
CA ASN A 208 4.98 4.38 -7.39
C ASN A 208 5.15 5.49 -6.34
N ASN A 209 6.36 5.59 -5.80
CA ASN A 209 6.74 6.63 -4.85
C ASN A 209 7.95 7.41 -5.38
N GLU A 210 8.52 8.28 -4.55
CA GLU A 210 9.68 9.10 -4.90
C GLU A 210 10.90 8.70 -4.05
N LEU A 211 10.95 7.44 -3.57
CA LEU A 211 11.94 7.01 -2.59
C LEU A 211 13.33 7.10 -3.19
N THR A 212 14.21 7.86 -2.55
CA THR A 212 15.63 7.95 -2.92
C THR A 212 16.49 6.96 -2.13
N ASN A 213 16.03 6.62 -0.92
CA ASN A 213 16.64 5.64 -0.03
C ASN A 213 15.56 4.82 0.68
N VAL A 214 15.88 3.56 0.96
CA VAL A 214 15.08 2.69 1.83
C VAL A 214 16.02 1.86 2.70
N VAL A 215 15.67 1.71 3.97
CA VAL A 215 16.32 0.76 4.88
C VAL A 215 15.38 -0.44 5.04
N ILE A 216 15.76 -1.57 4.47
CA ILE A 216 15.06 -2.85 4.64
C ILE A 216 15.66 -3.54 5.87
N PRO A 217 14.86 -3.93 6.89
CA PRO A 217 15.37 -4.53 8.10
C PRO A 217 15.72 -6.01 7.92
N ASN A 218 16.62 -6.52 8.77
CA ASN A 218 17.04 -7.93 8.79
C ASN A 218 15.93 -8.92 9.19
N SER A 219 14.76 -8.41 9.62
CA SER A 219 13.56 -9.22 9.87
C SER A 219 12.86 -9.64 8.58
N VAL A 220 13.13 -8.96 7.45
CA VAL A 220 12.50 -9.24 6.16
C VAL A 220 13.21 -10.40 5.49
N THR A 221 12.48 -11.49 5.22
CA THR A 221 13.03 -12.67 4.52
C THR A 221 12.71 -12.70 3.03
N ASN A 222 11.74 -11.92 2.56
CA ASN A 222 11.31 -11.90 1.16
C ASN A 222 10.98 -10.47 0.75
N ILE A 223 11.43 -10.06 -0.43
CA ILE A 223 11.01 -8.80 -1.05
C ILE A 223 9.95 -9.16 -2.09
N GLY A 224 8.73 -8.70 -1.87
CA GLY A 224 7.55 -9.07 -2.64
C GLY A 224 7.51 -8.51 -4.06
N TRP A 225 6.48 -8.91 -4.81
CA TRP A 225 6.21 -8.38 -6.14
C TRP A 225 6.05 -6.86 -6.08
N SER A 226 6.78 -6.13 -6.93
CA SER A 226 6.66 -4.69 -7.15
C SER A 226 6.84 -3.83 -5.90
N THR A 227 7.37 -4.39 -4.79
CA THR A 227 7.38 -3.71 -3.48
C THR A 227 7.98 -2.31 -3.54
N PHE A 228 9.03 -2.10 -4.34
CA PHE A 228 9.69 -0.81 -4.57
C PHE A 228 9.74 -0.42 -6.05
N GLU A 229 8.82 -0.92 -6.88
CA GLU A 229 8.73 -0.55 -8.30
C GLU A 229 8.42 0.96 -8.47
N ASN A 230 8.95 1.59 -9.52
CA ASN A 230 8.70 2.99 -9.89
C ASN A 230 9.04 3.94 -8.75
N ASN A 231 10.30 3.91 -8.33
CA ASN A 231 10.87 4.78 -7.31
C ASN A 231 12.14 5.46 -7.86
N LYS A 232 12.87 6.16 -7.00
CA LYS A 232 14.11 6.88 -7.35
C LYS A 232 15.31 6.35 -6.57
N LEU A 233 15.29 5.06 -6.20
CA LEU A 233 16.32 4.48 -5.34
C LEU A 233 17.66 4.51 -6.08
N ILE A 234 18.68 5.12 -5.46
CA ILE A 234 20.03 5.23 -6.04
C ILE A 234 20.95 4.14 -5.48
N ASN A 235 20.82 3.90 -4.18
CA ASN A 235 21.57 2.90 -3.44
C ASN A 235 20.58 1.96 -2.73
N LEU A 236 20.93 0.68 -2.70
CA LEU A 236 20.13 -0.35 -2.06
C LEU A 236 21.05 -1.34 -1.36
N ILE A 237 20.79 -1.56 -0.08
CA ILE A 237 21.36 -2.65 0.69
C ILE A 237 20.24 -3.67 0.87
N ILE A 238 20.40 -4.85 0.28
CA ILE A 238 19.51 -5.98 0.50
C ILE A 238 20.05 -6.77 1.70
N PRO A 239 19.28 -6.94 2.78
CA PRO A 239 19.71 -7.68 3.97
C PRO A 239 20.05 -9.15 3.70
N ASP A 240 21.03 -9.70 4.42
CA ASP A 240 21.42 -11.13 4.39
C ASP A 240 20.28 -12.09 4.84
N SER A 241 19.20 -11.56 5.40
CA SER A 241 18.00 -12.33 5.71
C SER A 241 17.14 -12.64 4.48
N VAL A 242 17.29 -11.88 3.39
CA VAL A 242 16.44 -11.98 2.20
C VAL A 242 16.78 -13.22 1.39
N LYS A 243 15.80 -14.09 1.18
CA LYS A 243 15.93 -15.35 0.44
C LYS A 243 15.51 -15.25 -1.03
N SER A 244 14.58 -14.35 -1.34
CA SER A 244 14.09 -14.15 -2.70
C SER A 244 13.74 -12.70 -2.99
N ILE A 245 14.02 -12.28 -4.23
CA ILE A 245 13.64 -10.98 -4.78
C ILE A 245 12.51 -11.22 -5.79
N GLY A 246 11.33 -10.67 -5.48
CA GLY A 246 10.11 -10.85 -6.26
C GLY A 246 10.16 -10.20 -7.64
N GLU A 247 9.13 -10.50 -8.44
CA GLU A 247 8.94 -9.91 -9.75
C GLU A 247 8.85 -8.39 -9.63
N HIS A 248 9.49 -7.66 -10.53
CA HIS A 248 9.47 -6.20 -10.62
C HIS A 248 9.84 -5.46 -9.32
N ALA A 249 10.42 -6.15 -8.32
CA ALA A 249 10.58 -5.64 -6.96
C ALA A 249 11.30 -4.28 -6.89
N PHE A 250 12.26 -4.06 -7.79
CA PHE A 250 13.03 -2.82 -7.94
C PHE A 250 13.01 -2.31 -9.39
N GLN A 251 12.01 -2.67 -10.19
CA GLN A 251 11.90 -2.16 -11.56
C GLN A 251 11.72 -0.63 -11.56
N ASN A 252 12.23 0.03 -12.61
CA ASN A 252 12.06 1.46 -12.87
C ASN A 252 12.55 2.28 -11.68
N ASN A 253 13.83 2.10 -11.33
CA ASN A 253 14.53 2.83 -10.28
C ASN A 253 15.79 3.49 -10.85
N GLU A 254 16.59 4.09 -9.98
CA GLU A 254 17.80 4.83 -10.34
C GLU A 254 19.07 4.11 -9.84
N LEU A 255 18.98 2.80 -9.57
CA LEU A 255 20.03 2.05 -8.89
C LEU A 255 21.29 2.04 -9.74
N THR A 256 22.40 2.50 -9.17
CA THR A 256 23.71 2.48 -9.83
C THR A 256 24.53 1.26 -9.44
N ASN A 257 24.25 0.72 -8.26
CA ASN A 257 24.87 -0.44 -7.66
C ASN A 257 23.82 -1.25 -6.88
N VAL A 258 24.05 -2.55 -6.79
CA VAL A 258 23.30 -3.43 -5.90
C VAL A 258 24.22 -4.54 -5.41
N VAL A 259 24.16 -4.82 -4.11
CA VAL A 259 24.77 -6.01 -3.52
C VAL A 259 23.65 -7.01 -3.28
N ILE A 260 23.72 -8.15 -3.97
CA ILE A 260 22.78 -9.26 -3.79
C ILE A 260 23.42 -10.23 -2.79
N PRO A 261 22.83 -10.46 -1.61
CA PRO A 261 23.44 -11.28 -0.58
C PRO A 261 23.40 -12.78 -0.91
N ASN A 262 24.34 -13.53 -0.32
CA ASN A 262 24.48 -14.99 -0.49
C ASN A 262 23.30 -15.81 0.06
N SER A 263 22.32 -15.15 0.68
CA SER A 263 21.05 -15.75 1.08
C SER A 263 20.05 -15.86 -0.08
N VAL A 264 20.20 -15.05 -1.14
CA VAL A 264 19.25 -15.00 -2.26
C VAL A 264 19.42 -16.21 -3.16
N THR A 265 18.35 -16.98 -3.36
CA THR A 265 18.37 -18.17 -4.23
C THR A 265 17.74 -17.95 -5.59
N ALA A 266 16.94 -16.90 -5.75
CA ALA A 266 16.23 -16.59 -6.99
C ALA A 266 16.03 -15.08 -7.20
N ILE A 267 16.19 -14.64 -8.45
CA ILE A 267 15.94 -13.27 -8.91
C ILE A 267 14.72 -13.30 -9.85
N GLY A 268 13.65 -12.60 -9.45
CA GLY A 268 12.35 -12.59 -10.12
C GLY A 268 12.32 -11.89 -11.48
N TRP A 269 11.19 -12.04 -12.17
CA TRP A 269 10.94 -11.45 -13.48
C TRP A 269 11.06 -9.94 -13.42
N GLY A 270 11.86 -9.33 -14.29
CA GLY A 270 12.03 -7.87 -14.31
C GLY A 270 12.53 -7.24 -12.99
N ALA A 271 13.06 -8.02 -12.04
CA ALA A 271 13.31 -7.57 -10.67
C ALA A 271 14.13 -6.27 -10.57
N PHE A 272 15.10 -6.09 -11.46
CA PHE A 272 15.95 -4.90 -11.59
C PHE A 272 15.85 -4.26 -12.99
N GLN A 273 14.74 -4.48 -13.71
CA GLN A 273 14.54 -3.90 -15.03
C GLN A 273 14.54 -2.37 -14.98
N ASN A 274 15.08 -1.71 -16.01
CA ASN A 274 15.07 -0.25 -16.18
C ASN A 274 15.68 0.46 -14.96
N ASN A 275 16.97 0.23 -14.76
CA ASN A 275 17.80 0.83 -13.72
C ASN A 275 19.08 1.41 -14.35
N LYS A 276 20.02 1.88 -13.52
CA LYS A 276 21.31 2.43 -13.96
C LYS A 276 22.51 1.57 -13.54
N LEU A 277 22.29 0.27 -13.31
CA LEU A 277 23.32 -0.62 -12.79
C LEU A 277 24.48 -0.73 -13.77
N ILE A 278 25.71 -0.54 -13.29
CA ILE A 278 26.93 -0.59 -14.12
C ILE A 278 27.57 -1.98 -14.09
N SER A 279 27.42 -2.67 -12.96
CA SER A 279 27.93 -4.01 -12.72
C SER A 279 27.07 -4.72 -11.69
N VAL A 280 26.97 -6.05 -11.79
CA VAL A 280 26.33 -6.89 -10.78
C VAL A 280 27.17 -8.15 -10.58
N LYS A 281 27.37 -8.53 -9.31
CA LYS A 281 27.91 -9.83 -8.93
C LYS A 281 26.73 -10.72 -8.50
N ILE A 282 26.53 -11.83 -9.21
CA ILE A 282 25.52 -12.82 -8.85
C ILE A 282 26.14 -13.79 -7.82
N PRO A 283 25.54 -13.99 -6.64
CA PRO A 283 26.11 -14.88 -5.63
C PRO A 283 25.89 -16.37 -5.95
N ASN A 284 26.76 -17.23 -5.43
CA ASN A 284 26.75 -18.70 -5.61
C ASN A 284 25.47 -19.41 -5.10
N SER A 285 24.68 -18.71 -4.30
CA SER A 285 23.37 -19.18 -3.85
C SER A 285 22.30 -19.14 -4.94
N VAL A 286 22.42 -18.23 -5.92
CA VAL A 286 21.40 -18.04 -6.97
C VAL A 286 21.36 -19.23 -7.89
N LYS A 287 20.15 -19.78 -8.09
CA LYS A 287 19.88 -20.91 -8.99
C LYS A 287 19.22 -20.48 -10.30
N SER A 288 18.49 -19.38 -10.29
CA SER A 288 17.77 -18.89 -11.46
C SER A 288 17.70 -17.36 -11.53
N ILE A 289 17.94 -16.83 -12.72
CA ILE A 289 17.70 -15.43 -13.11
C ILE A 289 16.52 -15.44 -14.08
N ARG A 290 15.38 -14.84 -13.71
CA ARG A 290 14.18 -14.85 -14.55
C ARG A 290 14.29 -13.86 -15.73
N GLU A 291 13.33 -13.94 -16.64
CA GLU A 291 13.30 -13.09 -17.82
C GLU A 291 13.19 -11.60 -17.45
N ASN A 292 13.81 -10.76 -18.28
CA ASN A 292 13.93 -9.31 -18.11
C ASN A 292 14.61 -8.84 -16.80
N ALA A 293 15.13 -9.74 -15.96
CA ALA A 293 15.58 -9.42 -14.59
C ALA A 293 16.52 -8.22 -14.48
N PHE A 294 17.43 -8.04 -15.44
CA PHE A 294 18.38 -6.93 -15.54
C PHE A 294 18.29 -6.21 -16.90
N LYS A 295 17.14 -6.30 -17.57
CA LYS A 295 16.90 -5.63 -18.85
C LYS A 295 16.94 -4.10 -18.67
N ASP A 296 17.36 -3.38 -19.72
CA ASP A 296 17.36 -1.91 -19.77
C ASP A 296 18.22 -1.30 -18.63
N ASN A 297 19.46 -1.77 -18.49
CA ASN A 297 20.43 -1.25 -17.51
C ASN A 297 21.65 -0.62 -18.23
N LYS A 298 22.72 -0.34 -17.48
CA LYS A 298 24.01 0.15 -18.01
C LYS A 298 25.13 -0.86 -17.76
N LEU A 299 24.80 -2.15 -17.72
CA LEU A 299 25.74 -3.19 -17.32
C LEU A 299 26.86 -3.31 -18.35
N THR A 300 28.09 -3.17 -17.88
CA THR A 300 29.30 -3.40 -18.67
C THR A 300 29.94 -4.74 -18.32
N ASN A 301 29.74 -5.20 -17.09
CA ASN A 301 30.26 -6.47 -16.60
C ASN A 301 29.28 -7.12 -15.63
N VAL A 302 29.11 -8.44 -15.77
CA VAL A 302 28.35 -9.26 -14.82
C VAL A 302 29.14 -10.55 -14.58
N VAL A 303 29.32 -10.92 -13.31
CA VAL A 303 29.90 -12.21 -12.92
C VAL A 303 28.76 -13.15 -12.56
N ILE A 304 28.66 -14.29 -13.25
CA ILE A 304 27.58 -15.27 -13.05
C ILE A 304 28.19 -16.65 -12.78
N PRO A 305 27.99 -17.22 -11.58
CA PRO A 305 28.58 -18.49 -11.18
C PRO A 305 27.84 -19.72 -11.75
N ASP A 306 28.49 -20.87 -11.66
CA ASP A 306 27.95 -22.17 -12.11
C ASP A 306 26.69 -22.62 -11.38
N SER A 307 26.41 -22.03 -10.21
CA SER A 307 25.19 -22.31 -9.46
C SER A 307 23.93 -21.92 -10.23
N VAL A 308 24.03 -20.96 -11.16
CA VAL A 308 22.91 -20.51 -12.00
C VAL A 308 22.63 -21.55 -13.07
N LYS A 309 21.46 -22.20 -12.98
CA LYS A 309 21.03 -23.28 -13.88
C LYS A 309 19.96 -22.84 -14.88
N SER A 310 19.49 -21.60 -14.78
CA SER A 310 18.47 -21.05 -15.67
C SER A 310 18.63 -19.53 -15.76
N ILE A 311 18.63 -19.01 -16.98
CA ILE A 311 18.62 -17.58 -17.30
C ILE A 311 17.49 -17.35 -18.30
N GLY A 312 16.54 -16.50 -17.93
CA GLY A 312 15.35 -16.21 -18.74
C GLY A 312 15.66 -15.41 -20.00
N GLU A 313 14.69 -15.39 -20.92
CA GLU A 313 14.74 -14.57 -22.12
C GLU A 313 14.96 -13.09 -21.75
N HIS A 314 15.75 -12.37 -22.55
CA HIS A 314 16.02 -10.95 -22.35
C HIS A 314 16.55 -10.54 -20.96
N ALA A 315 17.00 -11.48 -20.10
CA ALA A 315 17.42 -11.19 -18.73
C ALA A 315 18.46 -10.06 -18.65
N PHE A 316 19.33 -9.93 -19.65
CA PHE A 316 20.32 -8.86 -19.76
C PHE A 316 20.17 -8.01 -21.02
N TYR A 317 18.98 -7.98 -21.63
CA TYR A 317 18.74 -7.25 -22.87
C TYR A 317 18.93 -5.73 -22.69
N ASN A 318 19.31 -5.04 -23.77
CA ASN A 318 19.58 -3.59 -23.79
C ASN A 318 20.62 -3.13 -22.75
N ASN A 319 21.73 -3.88 -22.66
CA ASN A 319 22.94 -3.48 -21.96
C ASN A 319 24.08 -3.37 -22.99
N SER A 320 24.14 -2.23 -23.69
CA SER A 320 25.14 -1.98 -24.74
C SER A 320 26.54 -2.02 -24.13
N ASN A 321 27.37 -2.99 -24.53
CA ASN A 321 28.72 -3.30 -24.02
C ASN A 321 28.79 -4.27 -22.81
N LEU A 322 27.74 -5.04 -22.53
CA LEU A 322 27.82 -6.10 -21.54
C LEU A 322 28.85 -7.18 -21.90
N THR A 323 29.75 -7.48 -20.97
CA THR A 323 30.58 -8.69 -20.95
C THR A 323 30.20 -9.58 -19.77
N ILE A 324 29.86 -10.84 -20.04
CA ILE A 324 29.54 -11.82 -19.01
C ILE A 324 30.79 -12.62 -18.65
N TYR A 325 31.11 -12.69 -17.36
CA TYR A 325 32.19 -13.52 -16.83
C TYR A 325 31.60 -14.82 -16.27
N CYS A 326 32.06 -15.96 -16.77
CA CYS A 326 31.51 -17.28 -16.45
C CYS A 326 32.56 -18.40 -16.61
N ASN A 327 32.29 -19.59 -16.07
CA ASN A 327 33.16 -20.76 -16.24
C ASN A 327 32.93 -21.43 -17.62
N GLU A 328 33.93 -22.19 -18.10
CA GLU A 328 33.98 -22.79 -19.44
C GLU A 328 32.81 -23.73 -19.76
N ASN A 329 32.32 -24.47 -18.76
CA ASN A 329 31.25 -25.46 -18.88
C ASN A 329 29.94 -25.02 -18.20
N SER A 330 29.76 -23.71 -18.05
CA SER A 330 28.62 -23.12 -17.36
C SER A 330 27.38 -23.03 -18.25
N TYR A 331 26.20 -23.14 -17.64
CA TYR A 331 24.93 -22.78 -18.31
C TYR A 331 24.96 -21.34 -18.82
N THR A 332 25.64 -20.45 -18.10
CA THR A 332 25.83 -19.05 -18.47
C THR A 332 26.51 -18.90 -19.83
N LYS A 333 27.55 -19.69 -20.12
CA LYS A 333 28.24 -19.64 -21.43
C LYS A 333 27.31 -20.05 -22.58
N GLU A 334 26.51 -21.10 -22.38
CA GLU A 334 25.51 -21.53 -23.36
C GLU A 334 24.49 -20.41 -23.62
N TYR A 335 23.99 -19.78 -22.55
CA TYR A 335 23.10 -18.64 -22.64
C TYR A 335 23.74 -17.46 -23.39
N ALA A 336 24.97 -17.08 -23.04
CA ALA A 336 25.65 -15.96 -23.68
C ALA A 336 25.89 -16.23 -25.17
N THR A 337 26.30 -17.46 -25.52
CA THR A 337 26.49 -17.90 -26.91
C THR A 337 25.18 -17.86 -27.70
N LYS A 338 24.09 -18.41 -27.13
CA LYS A 338 22.77 -18.43 -27.77
C LYS A 338 22.21 -17.03 -28.05
N ASN A 339 22.50 -16.07 -27.17
CA ASN A 339 21.98 -14.70 -27.26
C ASN A 339 22.99 -13.72 -27.89
N ASN A 340 24.09 -14.19 -28.46
CA ASN A 340 25.16 -13.37 -29.05
C ASN A 340 25.69 -12.29 -28.09
N LEU A 341 25.82 -12.61 -26.81
CA LEU A 341 26.40 -11.75 -25.79
C LEU A 341 27.90 -11.99 -25.69
N ASN A 342 28.68 -10.93 -25.47
CA ASN A 342 30.12 -11.07 -25.20
C ASN A 342 30.32 -11.78 -23.86
N TYR A 343 31.28 -12.69 -23.80
CA TYR A 343 31.66 -13.36 -22.57
C TYR A 343 33.17 -13.59 -22.47
N ILE A 344 33.66 -13.69 -21.23
CA ILE A 344 35.04 -14.05 -20.89
C ILE A 344 34.99 -15.23 -19.94
N ILE A 345 35.85 -16.21 -20.22
CA ILE A 345 36.01 -17.38 -19.36
C ILE A 345 37.02 -17.07 -18.26
N ILE A 346 36.59 -17.21 -17.01
CA ILE A 346 37.41 -17.09 -15.82
C ILE A 346 37.14 -18.28 -14.89
N ASP A 347 38.00 -18.51 -13.91
CA ASP A 347 37.75 -19.49 -12.85
C ASP A 347 37.03 -18.80 -11.69
N ILE A 348 35.71 -18.97 -11.63
CA ILE A 348 34.86 -18.50 -10.54
C ILE A 348 34.80 -19.63 -9.50
N ASP A 349 35.60 -19.51 -8.45
CA ASP A 349 35.63 -20.50 -7.37
C ASP A 349 34.34 -20.51 -6.53
N GLU A 350 34.13 -21.59 -5.76
CA GLU A 350 32.95 -21.75 -4.90
C GLU A 350 32.91 -20.77 -3.71
N THR A 351 34.00 -20.02 -3.46
CA THR A 351 34.07 -19.04 -2.37
C THR A 351 33.57 -17.65 -2.75
N PHE A 352 33.16 -17.46 -4.02
CA PHE A 352 32.57 -16.24 -4.55
C PHE A 352 31.24 -15.81 -3.93
#